data_AF-A0A913ZW74-F1
#
_entry.id   AF-A0A913ZW74-F1
#
_cell.length_a   1.000
_cell.length_b   1.000
_cell.length_c   1.000
_cell.angle_alpha   90.00
_cell.angle_beta   90.00
_cell.angle_gamma   90.00
#
_symmetry.space_group_name_H-M   'P 1'
#
loop_
_entity.id
_entity.type
_entity.pdbx_description
1 polymer ?
#
loop_
_entity_poly.entity_id
_entity_poly.type
_entity_poly.pdbx_seq_one_letter_code
_entity_poly.pdbx_strand_id
1 'polypeptide(L)'
;MAILQRCCCFDNVRTGSIASAIYTLIYAAIVLAYSAYSIAQLAGWYYDYQTSLYYIVDCFSLAFLALIVVASILAIIGVTRDQAGFLLVYMIVMPIVILIQVVECILLIVQIARAGAYGGYSGVAVLVVALIIYALFTILDVFCFLCVVSQYQELRAGRGRLQDVIAARGQGTTTFITTTPAGGGTVVVASPGGAPPQQGYPPQQGYPPQQGYPPQQGYPPQQGYPPQQGYPPQQGYPP
;
A
#
# COMPACT_ATOMS: atom_id res chain seq x y z
N MET A 1 -20.43 4.73 2.63
CA MET A 1 -19.51 3.81 3.32
C MET A 1 -18.55 3.25 2.27
N ALA A 2 -17.34 2.83 2.64
CA ALA A 2 -16.40 2.22 1.69
C ALA A 2 -17.02 0.92 1.13
N ILE A 3 -16.93 0.70 -0.19
CA ILE A 3 -17.47 -0.51 -0.85
C ILE A 3 -16.69 -1.76 -0.38
N LEU A 4 -15.38 -1.63 -0.19
CA LEU A 4 -14.51 -2.66 0.36
C LEU A 4 -13.78 -2.12 1.59
N GLN A 5 -13.64 -2.93 2.64
CA GLN A 5 -12.77 -2.63 3.79
C GLN A 5 -11.40 -3.31 3.70
N ARG A 6 -11.28 -4.33 2.85
CA ARG A 6 -10.03 -5.03 2.51
C ARG A 6 -9.96 -5.17 0.99
N CYS A 7 -8.77 -5.02 0.44
CA CYS A 7 -8.52 -5.09 -1.00
C CYS A 7 -7.51 -6.19 -1.28
N CYS A 8 -7.89 -7.18 -2.08
CA CYS A 8 -7.04 -8.33 -2.41
C CYS A 8 -6.48 -9.01 -1.14
N CYS A 9 -5.16 -9.18 -1.08
CA CYS A 9 -4.43 -9.76 0.05
C CYS A 9 -4.03 -8.72 1.12
N PHE A 10 -4.55 -7.48 1.04
CA PHE A 10 -4.15 -6.40 1.93
C PHE A 10 -5.22 -6.14 2.99
N ASP A 11 -4.76 -6.00 4.23
CA ASP A 11 -5.61 -5.77 5.41
C ASP A 11 -6.30 -4.40 5.41
N ASN A 12 -5.85 -3.49 4.55
CA ASN A 12 -6.42 -2.16 4.41
C ASN A 12 -6.49 -1.71 2.94
N VAL A 13 -7.46 -0.83 2.67
CA VAL A 13 -7.66 -0.22 1.35
C VAL A 13 -6.52 0.71 0.94
N ARG A 14 -5.78 1.28 1.90
CA ARG A 14 -4.63 2.15 1.63
C ARG A 14 -3.47 1.39 0.97
N THR A 15 -3.09 0.23 1.51
CA THR A 15 -2.00 -0.56 0.91
C THR A 15 -2.48 -1.21 -0.38
N GLY A 16 -3.73 -1.68 -0.43
CA GLY A 16 -4.32 -2.25 -1.65
C GLY A 16 -4.42 -1.25 -2.81
N SER A 17 -4.77 0.01 -2.55
CA SER A 17 -4.82 1.06 -3.58
C SER A 17 -3.43 1.45 -4.10
N ILE A 18 -2.39 1.44 -3.25
CA ILE A 18 -1.00 1.64 -3.70
C ILE A 18 -0.55 0.44 -4.55
N ALA A 19 -0.80 -0.79 -4.09
CA ALA A 19 -0.40 -2.00 -4.81
C ALA A 19 -1.07 -2.11 -6.19
N SER A 20 -2.36 -1.79 -6.28
CA SER A 20 -3.10 -1.76 -7.55
C SER A 20 -2.56 -0.69 -8.51
N ALA A 21 -2.23 0.51 -8.02
CA ALA A 21 -1.62 1.56 -8.83
C ALA A 21 -0.21 1.17 -9.33
N ILE A 22 0.60 0.49 -8.50
CA ILE A 22 1.91 -0.03 -8.90
C ILE A 22 1.77 -1.13 -9.95
N TYR A 23 0.84 -2.08 -9.75
CA TYR A 23 0.57 -3.14 -10.72
C TYR A 23 0.21 -2.55 -12.09
N THR A 24 -0.72 -1.61 -12.13
CA THR A 24 -1.16 -0.97 -13.38
C THR A 24 -0.06 -0.13 -14.02
N LEU A 25 0.81 0.49 -13.22
CA LEU A 25 2.00 1.19 -13.73
C LEU A 25 2.99 0.23 -14.41
N ILE A 26 3.29 -0.91 -13.78
CA ILE A 26 4.20 -1.93 -14.32
C ILE A 26 3.62 -2.52 -15.61
N TYR A 27 2.34 -2.91 -15.58
CA TYR A 27 1.65 -3.45 -16.74
C TYR A 27 1.68 -2.45 -17.90
N ALA A 28 1.33 -1.19 -17.65
CA ALA A 28 1.34 -0.15 -18.67
C ALA A 28 2.75 0.07 -19.24
N ALA A 29 3.80 0.04 -18.41
CA ALA A 29 5.18 0.17 -18.89
C ALA A 29 5.61 -0.99 -19.81
N ILE A 30 5.25 -2.23 -19.48
CA ILE A 30 5.57 -3.40 -20.31
C ILE A 30 4.84 -3.33 -21.64
N VAL A 31 3.54 -3.02 -21.63
CA VAL A 31 2.73 -2.89 -22.86
C VAL A 31 3.23 -1.72 -23.71
N LEU A 32 3.70 -0.64 -23.09
CA LEU A 32 4.25 0.52 -23.81
C LEU A 32 5.55 0.16 -24.52
N ALA A 33 6.43 -0.60 -23.86
CA ALA A 33 7.64 -1.09 -24.49
C ALA A 33 7.35 -2.05 -25.66
N TYR A 34 6.38 -2.96 -25.50
CA TYR A 34 5.99 -3.89 -26.55
C TYR A 34 5.36 -3.17 -27.76
N SER A 35 4.44 -2.23 -27.52
CA SER A 35 3.81 -1.45 -28.59
C SER A 35 4.82 -0.56 -29.32
N ALA A 36 5.74 0.10 -28.61
CA ALA A 36 6.81 0.87 -29.22
C ALA A 36 7.73 0.01 -30.10
N TYR A 37 8.07 -1.20 -29.64
CA TYR A 37 8.85 -2.16 -30.42
C TYR A 37 8.10 -2.62 -31.69
N SER A 38 6.80 -2.93 -31.56
CA SER A 38 5.96 -3.34 -32.69
C SER A 38 5.91 -2.26 -33.76
N ILE A 39 5.65 -1.00 -33.36
CA ILE A 39 5.61 0.16 -34.25
C ILE A 39 6.96 0.38 -34.95
N ALA A 40 8.08 0.24 -34.24
CA ALA A 40 9.42 0.38 -34.80
C ALA A 40 9.71 -0.68 -35.89
N GLN A 41 9.22 -1.90 -35.72
CA GLN A 41 9.33 -2.95 -36.73
C GLN A 41 8.46 -2.66 -37.95
N LEU A 42 7.24 -2.11 -37.74
CA LEU A 42 6.30 -1.77 -38.81
C LEU A 42 6.77 -0.61 -39.69
N ALA A 43 7.56 0.33 -39.17
CA ALA A 43 8.11 1.47 -39.92
C ALA A 43 9.07 1.06 -41.06
N GLY A 44 9.54 -0.20 -41.08
CA GLY A 44 10.42 -0.75 -42.13
C GLY A 44 9.71 -1.42 -43.30
N TRP A 45 8.37 -1.57 -43.27
CA TRP A 45 7.60 -2.32 -44.28
C TRP A 45 6.63 -1.41 -45.06
N TYR A 46 6.26 -1.83 -46.27
CA TYR A 46 5.32 -1.13 -47.14
C TYR A 46 3.90 -1.11 -46.50
N TYR A 47 3.28 0.07 -46.41
CA TYR A 47 1.96 0.25 -45.81
C TYR A 47 0.85 -0.21 -46.78
N ASP A 48 0.23 -1.35 -46.48
CA ASP A 48 -1.07 -1.74 -47.06
C ASP A 48 -2.23 -1.17 -46.21
N TYR A 49 -3.45 -1.10 -46.74
CA TYR A 49 -4.64 -0.55 -46.07
C TYR A 49 -4.91 -1.23 -44.72
N GLN A 50 -4.79 -2.56 -44.68
CA GLN A 50 -5.00 -3.33 -43.45
C GLN A 50 -3.91 -3.01 -42.41
N THR A 51 -2.64 -2.92 -42.83
CA THR A 51 -1.51 -2.50 -41.97
C THR A 51 -1.66 -1.06 -41.46
N SER A 52 -2.24 -0.17 -42.29
CA SER A 52 -2.47 1.23 -41.93
C SER A 52 -3.54 1.39 -40.85
N LEU A 53 -4.60 0.57 -40.88
CA LEU A 53 -5.62 0.55 -39.82
C LEU A 53 -5.05 0.06 -38.49
N TYR A 54 -4.26 -1.03 -38.50
CA TYR A 54 -3.58 -1.52 -37.30
C TYR A 54 -2.66 -0.47 -36.69
N TYR A 55 -1.88 0.23 -37.53
CA TYR A 55 -0.99 1.30 -37.07
C TYR A 55 -1.75 2.44 -36.37
N ILE A 56 -2.88 2.88 -36.93
CA ILE A 56 -3.70 3.94 -36.32
C ILE A 56 -4.24 3.50 -34.96
N VAL A 57 -4.74 2.26 -34.85
CA VAL A 57 -5.25 1.69 -33.59
C VAL A 57 -4.13 1.59 -32.54
N ASP A 58 -2.93 1.17 -32.93
CA ASP A 58 -1.77 1.10 -32.05
C ASP A 58 -1.36 2.49 -31.53
N CYS A 59 -1.39 3.52 -32.37
CA CYS A 59 -1.13 4.90 -31.94
C CYS A 59 -2.15 5.41 -30.92
N PHE A 60 -3.45 5.15 -31.13
CA PHE A 60 -4.49 5.52 -30.15
C PHE A 60 -4.32 4.75 -28.84
N SER A 61 -4.00 3.46 -28.92
CA SER A 61 -3.75 2.60 -27.76
C SER A 61 -2.55 3.10 -26.95
N LEU A 62 -1.48 3.54 -27.62
CA LEU A 62 -0.29 4.10 -26.99
C LEU A 62 -0.58 5.42 -26.25
N ALA A 63 -1.41 6.29 -26.84
CA ALA A 63 -1.85 7.51 -26.19
C ALA A 63 -2.67 7.23 -24.91
N PHE A 64 -3.60 6.27 -24.96
CA PHE A 64 -4.37 5.84 -23.79
C PHE A 64 -3.47 5.23 -22.71
N LEU A 65 -2.47 4.45 -23.10
CA LEU A 65 -1.54 3.82 -22.17
C LEU A 65 -0.67 4.84 -21.43
N ALA A 66 -0.24 5.90 -22.12
CA ALA A 66 0.46 7.01 -21.49
C ALA A 66 -0.41 7.71 -20.43
N LEU A 67 -1.72 7.86 -20.70
CA LEU A 67 -2.66 8.41 -19.71
C LEU A 67 -2.81 7.49 -18.49
N ILE A 68 -2.79 6.17 -18.66
CA ILE A 68 -2.81 5.20 -17.55
C ILE A 68 -1.56 5.34 -16.69
N VAL A 69 -0.38 5.46 -17.31
CA VAL A 69 0.89 5.68 -16.57
C VAL A 69 0.77 6.92 -15.68
N VAL A 70 0.31 8.03 -16.25
CA VAL A 70 0.10 9.28 -15.49
C VAL A 70 -0.95 9.09 -14.39
N ALA A 71 -2.08 8.46 -14.70
CA ALA A 71 -3.15 8.19 -13.74
C ALA A 71 -2.68 7.32 -12.56
N SER A 72 -1.88 6.28 -12.82
CA SER A 72 -1.31 5.40 -11.79
C SER A 72 -0.31 6.15 -10.90
N ILE A 73 0.55 6.99 -11.47
CA ILE A 73 1.48 7.83 -10.68
C ILE A 73 0.69 8.80 -9.79
N LEU A 74 -0.32 9.47 -10.34
CA LEU A 74 -1.19 10.37 -9.59
C LEU A 74 -1.96 9.64 -8.49
N ALA A 75 -2.42 8.41 -8.73
CA ALA A 75 -3.04 7.58 -7.71
C ALA A 75 -2.06 7.28 -6.55
N ILE A 76 -0.82 6.89 -6.85
CA ILE A 76 0.21 6.66 -5.82
C ILE A 76 0.47 7.94 -5.02
N ILE A 77 0.63 9.09 -5.69
CA ILE A 77 0.83 10.39 -5.03
C ILE A 77 -0.39 10.75 -4.18
N GLY A 78 -1.59 10.54 -4.69
CA GLY A 78 -2.83 10.84 -3.99
C GLY A 78 -3.01 9.99 -2.73
N VAL A 79 -2.71 8.70 -2.78
CA VAL A 79 -2.81 7.83 -1.60
C VAL A 79 -1.71 8.14 -0.59
N THR A 80 -0.49 8.43 -1.06
CA THR A 80 0.64 8.76 -0.15
C THR A 80 0.51 10.12 0.51
N ARG A 81 -0.12 11.10 -0.17
CA ARG A 81 -0.37 12.45 0.34
C ARG A 81 -1.75 12.60 1.01
N ASP A 82 -2.53 11.52 1.12
CA ASP A 82 -3.91 11.52 1.63
C ASP A 82 -4.80 12.55 0.88
N GLN A 83 -4.53 12.77 -0.42
CA GLN A 83 -5.22 13.71 -1.29
C GLN A 83 -6.19 12.97 -2.23
N ALA A 84 -7.48 13.00 -1.90
CA ALA A 84 -8.52 12.33 -2.70
C ALA A 84 -8.61 12.85 -4.15
N GLY A 85 -8.26 14.10 -4.40
CA GLY A 85 -8.36 14.73 -5.73
C GLY A 85 -7.52 14.03 -6.81
N PHE A 86 -6.33 13.54 -6.47
CA PHE A 86 -5.48 12.87 -7.45
C PHE A 86 -5.98 11.46 -7.83
N LEU A 87 -6.77 10.82 -6.96
CA LEU A 87 -7.37 9.51 -7.26
C LEU A 87 -8.48 9.60 -8.32
N LEU A 88 -9.06 10.79 -8.52
CA LEU A 88 -10.14 11.00 -9.50
C LEU A 88 -9.69 10.67 -10.93
N VAL A 89 -8.44 11.00 -11.28
CA VAL A 89 -7.91 10.73 -12.61
C VAL A 89 -7.93 9.22 -12.89
N TYR A 90 -7.47 8.42 -11.93
CA TYR A 90 -7.50 6.96 -12.02
C TYR A 90 -8.93 6.41 -12.06
N MET A 91 -9.84 6.96 -11.26
CA MET A 91 -11.26 6.56 -11.26
C MET A 91 -12.00 6.88 -12.54
N ILE A 92 -11.56 7.86 -13.32
CA ILE A 92 -12.16 8.20 -14.62
C ILE A 92 -11.55 7.36 -15.74
N VAL A 93 -10.22 7.20 -15.75
CA VAL A 93 -9.51 6.50 -16.81
C VAL A 93 -9.76 4.99 -16.75
N MET A 94 -9.72 4.37 -15.58
CA MET A 94 -9.79 2.90 -15.51
C MET A 94 -11.09 2.26 -15.98
N PRO A 95 -12.30 2.82 -15.73
CA PRO A 95 -13.52 2.28 -16.32
C PRO A 95 -13.49 2.26 -17.85
N ILE A 96 -12.89 3.27 -18.48
CA ILE A 96 -12.75 3.33 -19.95
C ILE A 96 -11.86 2.19 -20.44
N VAL A 97 -10.76 1.93 -19.73
CA VAL A 97 -9.83 0.82 -20.02
C VAL A 97 -10.54 -0.53 -19.89
N ILE A 98 -11.28 -0.74 -18.79
CA ILE A 98 -12.04 -1.97 -18.57
C ILE A 98 -13.07 -2.19 -19.71
N LEU A 99 -13.76 -1.14 -20.15
CA LEU A 99 -14.71 -1.25 -21.27
C LEU A 99 -14.02 -1.64 -22.57
N ILE A 100 -12.88 -1.02 -22.89
CA ILE A 100 -12.08 -1.38 -24.08
C ILE A 100 -11.64 -2.84 -23.97
N GLN A 101 -11.16 -3.27 -22.80
CA GLN A 101 -10.71 -4.65 -22.57
C GLN A 101 -11.86 -5.68 -22.72
N VAL A 102 -13.08 -5.31 -22.31
CA VAL A 102 -14.27 -6.14 -22.53
C VAL A 102 -14.60 -6.26 -24.02
N VAL A 103 -14.49 -5.17 -24.79
CA VAL A 103 -14.66 -5.21 -26.25
C VAL A 103 -13.64 -6.14 -26.90
N GLU A 104 -12.36 -6.04 -26.51
CA GLU A 104 -11.30 -6.93 -26.99
C GLU A 104 -11.60 -8.42 -26.68
N CYS A 105 -12.08 -8.72 -25.48
CA CYS A 105 -12.52 -10.06 -25.12
C CYS A 105 -13.65 -10.56 -26.03
N ILE A 106 -14.63 -9.71 -26.36
CA ILE A 106 -15.73 -10.06 -27.28
C ILE A 106 -15.20 -10.32 -28.69
N LEU A 107 -14.33 -9.45 -29.21
CA LEU A 107 -13.73 -9.62 -30.54
C LEU A 107 -12.95 -10.93 -30.63
N LEU A 108 -12.21 -11.28 -29.57
CA LEU A 108 -11.46 -12.52 -29.49
C LEU A 108 -12.36 -13.77 -29.47
N ILE A 109 -13.51 -13.72 -28.78
CA ILE A 109 -14.53 -14.77 -28.81
C ILE A 109 -15.07 -14.96 -30.24
N VAL A 110 -15.34 -13.85 -30.95
CA VAL A 110 -15.78 -13.91 -32.36
C VAL A 110 -14.70 -14.54 -33.25
N GLN A 111 -13.42 -14.22 -33.04
CA GLN A 111 -12.31 -14.82 -33.77
C GLN A 111 -12.24 -16.34 -33.54
N ILE A 112 -12.39 -16.79 -32.29
CA ILE A 112 -12.43 -18.22 -31.94
C ILE A 112 -13.58 -18.93 -32.66
N ALA A 113 -14.78 -18.34 -32.65
CA ALA A 113 -15.96 -18.90 -33.30
C ALA A 113 -15.77 -19.04 -34.83
N ARG A 114 -15.14 -18.06 -35.47
CA ARG A 114 -14.81 -18.12 -36.91
C ARG A 114 -13.73 -19.15 -37.20
N ALA A 115 -12.66 -19.18 -36.42
CA ALA A 115 -11.56 -20.14 -36.61
C ALA A 115 -12.03 -21.59 -36.47
N GLY A 116 -12.95 -21.87 -35.54
CA GLY A 116 -13.58 -23.19 -35.40
C GLY A 116 -14.42 -23.61 -36.61
N ALA A 117 -15.03 -22.66 -37.32
CA ALA A 117 -15.84 -22.93 -38.51
C ALA A 117 -15.01 -23.32 -39.75
N TYR A 118 -13.74 -22.87 -39.83
CA TYR A 118 -12.84 -23.18 -40.94
C TYR A 118 -11.95 -24.42 -40.71
N GLY A 119 -12.16 -25.18 -39.62
CA GLY A 119 -11.47 -26.45 -39.37
C GLY A 119 -9.99 -26.35 -38.98
N GLY A 120 -9.47 -25.16 -38.70
CA GLY A 120 -8.07 -24.92 -38.35
C GLY A 120 -7.81 -24.96 -36.83
N TYR A 121 -7.52 -26.15 -36.28
CA TYR A 121 -7.31 -26.32 -34.83
C TYR A 121 -6.01 -25.68 -34.28
N SER A 122 -5.01 -25.43 -35.13
CA SER A 122 -3.70 -24.93 -34.70
C SER A 122 -3.73 -23.51 -34.12
N GLY A 123 -4.68 -22.67 -34.55
CA GLY A 123 -4.85 -21.30 -34.05
C GLY A 123 -5.83 -21.17 -32.89
N VAL A 124 -6.84 -22.04 -32.81
CA VAL A 124 -7.94 -21.92 -31.83
C VAL A 124 -7.44 -22.05 -30.40
N ALA A 125 -6.54 -23.00 -30.13
CA ALA A 125 -5.97 -23.18 -28.78
C ALA A 125 -5.23 -21.92 -28.30
N VAL A 126 -4.48 -21.27 -29.18
CA VAL A 126 -3.76 -20.02 -28.87
C VAL A 126 -4.74 -18.91 -28.54
N LEU A 127 -5.82 -18.76 -29.32
CA LEU A 127 -6.84 -17.75 -29.08
C LEU A 127 -7.60 -17.99 -27.76
N VAL A 128 -7.88 -19.25 -27.41
CA VAL A 128 -8.52 -19.60 -26.13
C VAL A 128 -7.60 -19.26 -24.95
N VAL A 129 -6.32 -19.61 -25.03
CA VAL A 129 -5.35 -19.26 -23.99
C VAL A 129 -5.23 -17.74 -23.86
N ALA A 130 -5.15 -17.01 -24.98
CA ALA A 130 -5.15 -15.55 -24.97
C ALA A 130 -6.40 -14.97 -24.30
N LEU A 131 -7.59 -15.53 -24.59
CA LEU A 131 -8.85 -15.10 -23.98
C LEU A 131 -8.85 -15.28 -22.47
N ILE A 132 -8.37 -16.42 -21.99
CA ILE A 132 -8.28 -16.69 -20.55
C ILE A 132 -7.36 -15.67 -19.89
N ILE A 133 -6.18 -15.42 -20.48
CA ILE A 133 -5.23 -14.44 -19.96
C ILE A 133 -5.88 -13.05 -19.92
N TYR A 134 -6.43 -12.56 -21.03
CA TYR A 134 -7.08 -11.25 -21.09
C TYR A 134 -8.24 -11.11 -20.11
N ALA A 135 -9.06 -12.15 -19.93
CA ALA A 135 -10.16 -12.14 -18.97
C ALA A 135 -9.63 -12.02 -17.53
N LEU A 136 -8.56 -12.73 -17.17
CA LEU A 136 -7.94 -12.63 -15.85
C LEU A 136 -7.37 -11.23 -15.59
N PHE A 137 -6.71 -10.61 -16.57
CA PHE A 137 -6.25 -9.23 -16.49
C PHE A 137 -7.43 -8.25 -16.30
N THR A 138 -8.51 -8.42 -17.06
CA THR A 138 -9.73 -7.60 -16.93
C THR A 138 -10.32 -7.69 -15.52
N ILE A 139 -10.41 -8.90 -14.98
CA ILE A 139 -10.91 -9.13 -13.62
C ILE A 139 -10.02 -8.42 -12.59
N LEU A 140 -8.70 -8.52 -12.75
CA LEU A 140 -7.74 -7.85 -11.89
C LEU A 140 -7.86 -6.31 -11.97
N ASP A 141 -8.08 -5.75 -13.15
CA ASP A 141 -8.31 -4.30 -13.33
C ASP A 141 -9.61 -3.84 -12.66
N VAL A 142 -10.68 -4.63 -12.74
CA VAL A 142 -11.94 -4.35 -12.01
C VAL A 142 -11.68 -4.33 -10.51
N PHE A 143 -10.92 -5.28 -9.97
CA PHE A 143 -10.54 -5.25 -8.56
C PHE A 143 -9.70 -4.02 -8.21
N CYS A 144 -8.71 -3.68 -9.03
CA CYS A 144 -7.88 -2.49 -8.83
C CYS A 144 -8.72 -1.21 -8.79
N PHE A 145 -9.68 -1.08 -9.71
CA PHE A 145 -10.64 0.01 -9.73
C PHE A 145 -11.45 0.09 -8.43
N LEU A 146 -12.05 -1.01 -7.99
CA LEU A 146 -12.84 -1.05 -6.75
C LEU A 146 -12.01 -0.70 -5.51
N CYS A 147 -10.73 -1.09 -5.48
CA CYS A 147 -9.82 -0.75 -4.41
C CYS A 147 -9.53 0.75 -4.33
N VAL A 148 -9.24 1.40 -5.47
CA VAL A 148 -9.00 2.85 -5.51
C VAL A 148 -10.28 3.63 -5.21
N VAL A 149 -11.44 3.18 -5.69
CA VAL A 149 -12.74 3.77 -5.34
C VAL A 149 -13.00 3.69 -3.84
N SER A 150 -12.69 2.55 -3.22
CA SER A 150 -12.88 2.37 -1.77
C SER A 150 -11.97 3.30 -0.96
N GLN A 151 -10.70 3.43 -1.36
CA GLN A 151 -9.78 4.40 -0.74
C GLN A 151 -10.24 5.85 -0.93
N TYR A 152 -10.73 6.21 -2.12
CA TYR A 152 -11.26 7.54 -2.39
C TYR A 152 -12.46 7.86 -1.48
N GLN A 153 -13.37 6.90 -1.30
CA GLN A 153 -14.51 7.04 -0.39
C GLN A 153 -14.08 7.23 1.06
N GLU A 154 -13.03 6.54 1.52
CA GLU A 154 -12.49 6.75 2.87
C GLU A 154 -11.88 8.14 3.04
N LEU A 155 -11.03 8.57 2.11
CA LEU A 155 -10.38 9.89 2.16
C LEU A 155 -11.41 11.02 2.14
N ARG A 156 -12.49 10.90 1.35
CA ARG A 156 -13.59 11.89 1.37
C ARG A 156 -14.37 11.90 2.68
N ALA A 157 -14.46 10.76 3.35
CA ALA A 157 -15.12 10.65 4.66
C ALA A 157 -14.20 11.10 5.82
N GLY A 158 -12.99 11.60 5.51
CA GLY A 158 -12.00 12.02 6.51
C GLY A 158 -11.32 10.86 7.24
N ARG A 159 -11.47 9.63 6.73
CA ARG A 159 -10.82 8.41 7.27
C ARG A 159 -9.79 7.88 6.25
N GLY A 160 -9.16 6.76 6.57
CA GLY A 160 -8.27 6.05 5.64
C GLY A 160 -6.94 6.76 5.39
N ARG A 161 -6.59 7.74 6.24
CA ARG A 161 -5.29 8.41 6.23
C ARG A 161 -4.23 7.48 6.83
N LEU A 162 -2.96 7.78 6.58
CA LEU A 162 -1.86 7.04 7.20
C LEU A 162 -1.96 7.02 8.74
N GLN A 163 -2.38 8.14 9.33
CA GLN A 163 -2.54 8.31 10.78
C GLN A 163 -3.58 7.35 11.35
N ASP A 164 -4.71 7.16 10.66
CA ASP A 164 -5.79 6.26 11.09
C ASP A 164 -5.34 4.80 11.07
N VAL A 165 -4.54 4.42 10.07
CA VAL A 165 -3.95 3.07 9.96
C VAL A 165 -2.95 2.82 11.09
N ILE A 166 -2.11 3.80 11.41
CA ILE A 166 -1.16 3.70 12.53
C ILE A 166 -1.90 3.63 13.87
N ALA A 167 -2.94 4.44 14.05
CA ALA A 167 -3.78 4.43 15.25
C ALA A 167 -4.50 3.07 15.41
N ALA A 168 -5.09 2.53 14.34
CA ALA A 168 -5.73 1.22 14.35
C ALA A 168 -4.74 0.09 14.66
N ARG A 169 -3.49 0.18 14.17
CA ARG A 169 -2.44 -0.81 14.45
C ARG A 169 -1.90 -0.69 15.89
N GLY A 170 -1.87 0.53 16.45
CA GLY A 170 -1.45 0.79 17.82
C GLY A 170 -2.50 0.40 18.88
N GLN A 171 -3.77 0.24 18.50
CA GLN A 171 -4.86 -0.18 19.38
C GLN A 171 -5.10 -1.70 19.40
N GLY A 172 -4.33 -2.47 18.64
CA GLY A 172 -4.39 -3.92 18.64
C GLY A 172 -3.72 -4.54 19.88
N THR A 173 -4.25 -4.27 21.07
CA THR A 173 -4.31 -5.10 22.31
C THR A 173 -4.78 -4.20 23.45
N THR A 174 -6.07 -3.91 23.54
CA THR A 174 -6.63 -3.34 24.78
C THR A 174 -6.71 -4.46 25.81
N THR A 175 -5.65 -4.67 26.58
CA THR A 175 -5.71 -5.53 27.77
C THR A 175 -6.60 -4.84 28.79
N PHE A 176 -7.85 -5.29 28.92
CA PHE A 176 -8.68 -4.93 30.07
C PHE A 176 -8.06 -5.60 31.30
N ILE A 177 -7.23 -4.87 32.04
CA ILE A 177 -6.81 -5.32 33.36
C ILE A 177 -7.96 -4.99 34.32
N THR A 178 -8.84 -5.96 34.53
CA THR A 178 -9.82 -5.91 35.62
C THR A 178 -9.09 -6.24 36.92
N THR A 179 -8.62 -5.22 37.64
CA THR A 179 -8.24 -5.42 39.05
C THR A 179 -9.48 -5.27 39.91
N THR A 180 -9.96 -6.38 40.50
CA THR A 180 -10.99 -6.34 41.54
C THR A 180 -10.31 -6.06 42.88
N PRO A 181 -10.53 -4.89 43.53
CA PRO A 181 -10.06 -4.68 44.89
C PRO A 181 -10.93 -5.48 45.85
N ALA A 182 -10.35 -5.96 46.96
CA ALA A 182 -11.04 -6.72 48.01
C ALA A 182 -12.03 -5.89 48.86
N GLY A 183 -12.51 -4.75 48.35
CA GLY A 183 -13.58 -3.94 48.92
C GLY A 183 -14.39 -3.35 47.77
N GLY A 184 -15.66 -3.75 47.67
CA GLY A 184 -16.52 -3.55 46.50
C GLY A 184 -16.51 -2.14 45.92
N GLY A 185 -15.92 -2.02 44.72
CA GLY A 185 -15.96 -0.83 43.89
C GLY A 185 -15.17 -1.07 42.60
N THR A 186 -15.86 -1.21 41.47
CA THR A 186 -15.23 -1.32 40.15
C THR A 186 -14.81 0.06 39.66
N VAL A 187 -13.52 0.30 39.51
CA VAL A 187 -12.98 1.49 38.83
C VAL A 187 -12.34 1.03 37.52
N VAL A 188 -12.94 1.42 36.39
CA VAL A 188 -12.36 1.18 35.05
C VAL A 188 -11.49 2.39 34.72
N VAL A 189 -10.17 2.25 34.84
CA VAL A 189 -9.21 3.27 34.41
C VAL A 189 -8.70 2.90 33.01
N ALA A 190 -9.11 3.67 32.00
CA ALA A 190 -8.47 3.65 30.69
C ALA A 190 -7.27 4.60 30.71
N SER A 191 -6.04 4.07 30.69
CA SER A 191 -4.82 4.87 30.60
C SER A 191 -4.23 4.77 29.18
N PRO A 192 -3.98 5.88 28.47
CA PRO A 192 -3.25 5.88 27.21
C PRO A 192 -1.75 5.92 27.50
N GLY A 193 -1.08 4.77 27.52
CA GLY A 193 0.37 4.71 27.66
C GLY A 193 0.93 3.34 27.32
N GLY A 194 1.79 3.26 26.31
CA GLY A 194 2.45 2.01 25.92
C GLY A 194 3.61 2.23 24.96
N ALA A 195 4.81 2.43 25.51
CA ALA A 195 6.07 2.09 24.87
C ALA A 195 6.22 0.54 24.83
N PRO A 196 7.00 -0.04 23.89
CA PRO A 196 7.00 -1.49 23.63
C PRO A 196 7.69 -2.32 24.74
N PRO A 197 7.30 -3.59 24.94
CA PRO A 197 7.84 -4.44 26.01
C PRO A 197 9.21 -5.03 25.65
N GLN A 198 10.15 -5.01 26.60
CA GLN A 198 11.39 -5.78 26.52
C GLN A 198 11.16 -7.26 26.84
N GLN A 199 11.81 -8.14 26.08
CA GLN A 199 11.86 -9.59 26.28
C GLN A 199 12.39 -9.93 27.68
N GLY A 200 11.58 -10.69 28.44
CA GLY A 200 11.90 -11.10 29.80
C GLY A 200 13.06 -12.10 29.88
N TYR A 201 13.98 -11.83 30.80
CA TYR A 201 14.97 -12.79 31.30
C TYR A 201 14.28 -13.94 32.08
N PRO A 202 14.86 -15.17 32.10
CA PRO A 202 14.32 -16.28 32.88
C PRO A 202 14.40 -16.00 34.40
N PRO A 203 13.47 -16.55 35.20
CA PRO A 203 13.35 -16.21 36.62
C PRO A 203 14.54 -16.73 37.43
N GLN A 204 15.15 -15.85 38.21
CA GLN A 204 16.17 -16.22 39.19
C GLN A 204 15.53 -16.92 40.41
N GLN A 205 16.17 -18.00 40.84
CA GLN A 205 15.84 -18.77 42.04
C GLN A 205 15.90 -17.90 43.30
N GLY A 206 14.90 -18.05 44.16
CA GLY A 206 14.78 -17.30 45.41
C GLY A 206 15.95 -17.58 46.37
N TYR A 207 16.52 -16.50 46.91
CA TYR A 207 17.52 -16.57 47.98
C TYR A 207 16.88 -16.98 49.32
N PRO A 208 17.57 -17.78 50.16
CA PRO A 208 17.10 -18.14 51.49
C PRO A 208 17.13 -16.95 52.47
N PRO A 209 16.28 -16.92 53.51
CA PRO A 209 16.19 -15.79 54.43
C PRO A 209 17.46 -15.65 55.29
N GLN A 210 18.03 -14.44 55.28
CA GLN A 210 19.18 -14.04 56.11
C GLN A 210 18.73 -13.79 57.56
N GLN A 211 19.47 -14.37 58.51
CA GLN A 211 19.30 -14.19 59.95
C GLN A 211 19.64 -12.74 60.37
N GLY A 212 18.87 -12.24 61.36
CA GLY A 212 18.92 -10.86 61.83
C GLY A 212 20.24 -10.47 62.49
N TYR A 213 20.60 -9.19 62.35
CA TYR A 213 21.73 -8.55 63.03
C TYR A 213 21.25 -7.54 64.08
N PRO A 214 22.01 -7.38 65.19
CA PRO A 214 21.61 -6.63 66.39
C PRO A 214 21.73 -5.10 66.23
N PRO A 215 21.06 -4.30 67.08
CA PRO A 215 20.97 -2.85 66.93
C PRO A 215 22.18 -2.13 67.53
N GLN A 216 22.76 -1.15 66.82
CA GLN A 216 23.79 -0.26 67.38
C GLN A 216 23.67 1.18 66.82
N GLN A 217 23.34 2.07 67.75
CA GLN A 217 23.84 3.43 68.02
C GLN A 217 24.10 4.45 66.89
N GLY A 218 23.27 5.52 66.93
CA GLY A 218 23.71 6.90 67.21
C GLY A 218 24.60 7.66 66.19
N TYR A 219 24.01 8.64 65.50
CA TYR A 219 24.62 9.61 64.57
C TYR A 219 25.82 10.40 65.11
N PRO A 220 26.78 10.76 64.24
CA PRO A 220 27.50 12.04 64.30
C PRO A 220 27.11 13.01 63.15
N PRO A 221 27.19 14.34 63.37
CA PRO A 221 26.65 15.37 62.47
C PRO A 221 27.52 15.68 61.24
N GLN A 222 26.86 16.23 60.21
CA GLN A 222 27.42 16.62 58.92
C GLN A 222 28.47 17.74 59.01
N GLN A 223 29.56 17.59 58.25
CA GLN A 223 30.50 18.67 57.94
C GLN A 223 30.24 19.23 56.54
N GLY A 224 30.28 20.55 56.44
CA GLY A 224 29.84 21.36 55.30
C GLY A 224 30.80 21.39 54.10
N TYR A 225 30.25 21.95 53.02
CA TYR A 225 30.85 22.10 51.68
C TYR A 225 32.15 22.93 51.65
N PRO A 226 33.15 22.53 50.84
CA PRO A 226 34.19 23.44 50.37
C PRO A 226 33.73 24.23 49.10
N PRO A 227 34.14 25.50 48.94
CA PRO A 227 33.72 26.35 47.82
C PRO A 227 34.44 26.04 46.50
N GLN A 228 33.73 26.30 45.39
CA GLN A 228 34.27 26.19 44.02
C GLN A 228 35.29 27.30 43.71
N GLN A 229 36.44 26.91 43.17
CA GLN A 229 37.44 27.82 42.61
C GLN A 229 37.12 28.16 41.14
N GLY A 230 37.31 29.43 40.79
CA GLY A 230 36.95 30.04 39.52
C GLY A 230 37.92 29.82 38.35
N TYR A 231 37.41 30.23 37.19
CA TYR A 231 37.96 30.15 35.83
C TYR A 231 39.37 30.73 35.60
N PRO A 232 40.09 30.23 34.58
CA PRO A 232 40.99 31.04 33.77
C PRO A 232 40.36 31.46 32.40
N PRO A 233 40.67 32.66 31.89
CA PRO A 233 40.09 33.23 30.67
C PRO A 233 40.74 32.71 29.37
N GLN A 234 39.94 32.60 28.30
CA GLN A 234 40.43 32.33 26.95
C GLN A 234 41.01 33.59 26.30
N GLN A 235 42.25 33.49 25.82
CA GLN A 235 42.96 34.55 25.10
C GLN A 235 42.63 34.53 23.61
N GLY A 236 42.68 35.74 23.04
CA GLY A 236 42.20 36.10 21.71
C GLY A 236 43.00 35.57 20.52
N TYR A 237 42.30 35.59 19.39
CA TYR A 237 42.78 35.43 18.03
C TYR A 237 43.81 36.50 17.62
N PRO A 238 44.74 36.13 16.73
CA PRO A 238 45.12 37.02 15.63
C PRO A 238 45.43 36.27 14.30
N PRO A 239 45.73 37.01 13.22
CA PRO A 239 44.85 37.57 12.19
C PRO A 239 44.36 36.59 11.10
#